data_AF-A0A7C9E950-F1
#
_entry.id   AF-A0A7C9E950-F1
#
_cell.length_a   1.000
_cell.length_b   1.000
_cell.length_c   1.000
_cell.angle_alpha   90.00
_cell.angle_beta   90.00
_cell.angle_gamma   90.00
#
_symmetry.space_group_name_H-M   'P 1'
#
loop_
_entity.id
_entity.type
_entity.pdbx_description
1 polymer ?
#
loop_
_entity_poly.entity_id
_entity_poly.type
_entity_poly.pdbx_seq_one_letter_code
_entity_poly.pdbx_strand_id
1 'polypeptide(L)'
;VSMSIYQTLFCFICTHLTSGEKEENQLKRNADVNEIHRRTLFQSGHGVAKGIYDHERIIWLGDLNYRINLSYDETQKLISKRDWSNLVEKDQLMRELKKGRVFDG
;
A
#
# COMPACT_ATOMS: atom_id res chain seq x y z
N VAL A 1 -8.01 7.19 -9.97
CA VAL A 1 -9.33 7.74 -10.38
C VAL A 1 -9.96 8.44 -9.19
N SER A 2 -10.64 9.57 -9.38
CA SER A 2 -11.43 10.27 -8.36
C SER A 2 -12.84 10.48 -8.88
N MET A 3 -13.84 10.27 -8.04
CA MET A 3 -15.26 10.42 -8.39
C MET A 3 -16.12 10.70 -7.16
N SER A 4 -17.32 11.23 -7.37
CA SER A 4 -18.35 11.35 -6.34
C SER A 4 -19.49 10.38 -6.59
N ILE A 5 -19.94 9.69 -5.54
CA ILE A 5 -21.12 8.81 -5.55
C ILE A 5 -22.03 9.27 -4.42
N TYR A 6 -23.25 9.71 -4.73
CA TYR A 6 -24.19 10.26 -3.75
C TYR A 6 -23.55 11.28 -2.79
N GLN A 7 -22.77 12.23 -3.35
CA GLN A 7 -22.01 13.25 -2.62
C GLN A 7 -20.83 12.75 -1.80
N THR A 8 -20.64 11.43 -1.63
CA THR A 8 -19.43 10.87 -1.02
C THR A 8 -18.27 10.88 -2.02
N LEU A 9 -17.11 11.37 -1.61
CA LEU A 9 -15.93 11.47 -2.49
C LEU A 9 -15.01 10.25 -2.36
N PHE A 10 -14.82 9.53 -3.46
CA PHE A 10 -14.00 8.33 -3.56
C PHE A 10 -12.75 8.58 -4.40
N CYS A 11 -11.60 8.04 -3.98
CA CYS A 11 -10.48 7.81 -4.88
C CYS A 11 -10.05 6.35 -4.88
N PHE A 12 -9.60 5.94 -6.06
CA PHE A 12 -9.05 4.62 -6.33
C PHE A 12 -7.63 4.81 -6.86
N ILE A 13 -6.66 4.20 -6.17
CA ILE A 13 -5.26 4.22 -6.53
C ILE A 13 -4.83 2.77 -6.80
N CYS A 14 -4.41 2.50 -8.04
CA CYS A 14 -3.85 1.22 -8.41
C CYS A 14 -2.34 1.41 -8.66
N THR A 15 -1.51 0.74 -7.87
CA THR A 15 -0.05 0.94 -7.93
C THR A 15 0.70 -0.35 -8.19
N HIS A 16 1.84 -0.23 -8.86
CA HIS A 16 2.85 -1.27 -8.93
C HIS A 16 4.14 -0.68 -8.32
N LEU A 17 4.48 -1.09 -7.10
CA LEU A 17 5.61 -0.52 -6.34
C LEU A 17 6.93 -1.23 -6.65
N THR A 18 8.05 -0.67 -6.18
CA THR A 18 9.39 -1.23 -6.34
C THR A 18 9.47 -2.71 -5.96
N SER A 19 9.92 -3.54 -6.90
CA SER A 19 10.07 -4.98 -6.74
C SER A 19 11.41 -5.39 -6.09
N GLY A 20 11.56 -6.69 -5.83
CA GLY A 20 12.80 -7.29 -5.33
C GLY A 20 12.87 -7.43 -3.80
N GLU A 21 13.75 -8.34 -3.37
CA GLU A 21 13.76 -8.91 -2.01
C GLU A 21 14.77 -8.26 -1.06
N LYS A 22 15.73 -7.48 -1.59
CA LYS A 22 16.71 -6.78 -0.76
C LYS A 22 15.99 -5.88 0.25
N GLU A 23 16.55 -5.79 1.46
CA GLU A 23 15.99 -4.98 2.53
C GLU A 23 15.83 -3.50 2.14
N GLU A 24 16.77 -2.96 1.34
CA GLU A 24 16.67 -1.60 0.78
C GLU A 24 15.41 -1.36 -0.06
N ASN A 25 14.87 -2.41 -0.71
CA ASN A 25 13.69 -2.27 -1.57
C ASN A 25 12.42 -2.10 -0.74
N GLN A 26 12.39 -2.58 0.51
CA GLN A 26 11.30 -2.28 1.43
C GLN A 26 11.21 -0.77 1.68
N LEU A 27 12.35 -0.11 1.91
CA LEU A 27 12.39 1.35 2.12
C LEU A 27 12.00 2.10 0.85
N LYS A 28 12.41 1.61 -0.34
CA LYS A 28 12.00 2.19 -1.62
C LYS A 28 10.48 2.09 -1.83
N ARG A 29 9.84 0.96 -1.50
CA ARG A 29 8.37 0.83 -1.55
C ARG A 29 7.66 1.85 -0.65
N ASN A 30 8.17 2.07 0.56
CA ASN A 30 7.63 3.11 1.44
C ASN A 30 7.79 4.51 0.83
N ALA A 31 8.97 4.79 0.24
CA ALA A 31 9.22 6.05 -0.44
C ALA A 31 8.31 6.24 -1.67
N ASP A 32 8.04 5.19 -2.44
CA ASP A 32 7.10 5.20 -3.57
C ASP A 32 5.70 5.59 -3.09
N VAL A 33 5.21 5.00 -1.99
CA VAL A 33 3.91 5.33 -1.39
C VAL A 33 3.83 6.80 -1.01
N ASN A 34 4.84 7.31 -0.30
CA ASN A 34 4.91 8.71 0.10
C ASN A 34 4.94 9.65 -1.11
N GLU A 35 5.65 9.28 -2.16
CA GLU A 35 5.73 10.09 -3.36
C GLU A 35 4.42 10.09 -4.16
N ILE A 36 3.73 8.95 -4.21
CA ILE A 36 2.40 8.85 -4.82
C ILE A 36 1.41 9.73 -4.06
N HIS A 37 1.43 9.71 -2.72
CA HIS A 37 0.62 10.62 -1.90
C HIS A 37 0.91 12.08 -2.21
N ARG A 38 2.19 12.46 -2.27
CA ARG A 38 2.61 13.84 -2.48
C ARG A 38 2.30 14.37 -3.87
N ARG A 39 2.43 13.53 -4.91
CA ARG A 39 2.32 13.96 -6.31
C ARG A 39 0.94 13.75 -6.93
N THR A 40 0.11 12.87 -6.38
CA THR A 40 -1.19 12.56 -6.98
C THR A 40 -2.20 13.65 -6.68
N LEU A 41 -2.55 14.40 -7.72
CA LEU A 41 -3.61 15.41 -7.70
C LEU A 41 -4.67 15.05 -8.75
N PHE A 42 -5.92 14.97 -8.30
CA PHE A 42 -7.07 14.74 -9.15
C PHE A 42 -7.67 16.09 -9.56
N GLN A 43 -7.63 16.38 -10.86
CA GLN A 43 -8.27 17.58 -11.38
C GLN A 43 -9.79 17.45 -11.34
N SER A 44 -10.46 18.49 -10.85
CA SER A 44 -11.91 18.60 -10.92
C SER A 44 -12.28 19.66 -11.96
N GLY A 45 -13.25 19.36 -12.84
CA GLY A 45 -13.66 20.27 -13.92
C GLY A 45 -14.21 21.64 -13.47
N HIS A 46 -14.39 21.85 -12.17
CA HIS A 46 -15.00 23.06 -11.60
C HIS A 46 -14.23 23.65 -10.40
N GLY A 47 -12.97 23.27 -10.11
CA GLY A 47 -12.30 23.80 -8.92
C GLY A 47 -10.85 23.34 -8.64
N VAL A 48 -10.43 23.53 -7.38
CA VAL A 48 -9.10 23.21 -6.84
C VAL A 48 -8.81 21.71 -6.97
N ALA A 49 -7.59 21.37 -7.40
CA ALA A 49 -7.15 19.99 -7.50
C ALA A 49 -7.18 19.31 -6.12
N LYS A 50 -7.66 18.07 -6.07
CA LYS A 50 -7.79 17.30 -4.82
C LYS A 50 -6.66 16.29 -4.70
N GLY A 51 -5.97 16.29 -3.57
CA GLY A 51 -5.03 15.23 -3.20
C GLY A 51 -5.75 13.96 -2.75
N ILE A 52 -4.98 12.91 -2.48
CA ILE A 52 -5.54 11.62 -2.02
C ILE A 52 -6.32 11.80 -0.71
N TYR A 53 -5.76 12.50 0.28
CA TYR A 53 -6.39 12.69 1.60
C TYR A 53 -7.59 13.63 1.62
N ASP A 54 -7.91 14.30 0.51
CA ASP A 54 -9.14 15.09 0.39
C ASP A 54 -10.38 14.21 0.13
N HIS A 55 -10.20 12.89 -0.01
CA HIS A 55 -11.27 11.93 -0.27
C HIS A 55 -11.73 11.26 1.02
N GLU A 56 -13.04 11.08 1.16
CA GLU A 56 -13.65 10.42 2.32
C GLU A 56 -13.46 8.90 2.28
N ARG A 57 -13.31 8.33 1.08
CA ARG A 57 -13.09 6.90 0.86
C ARG A 57 -11.92 6.72 -0.09
N ILE A 58 -10.84 6.17 0.44
CA ILE A 58 -9.60 5.92 -0.29
C ILE A 58 -9.45 4.41 -0.45
N ILE A 59 -9.45 3.94 -1.69
CA ILE A 59 -9.19 2.54 -2.02
C ILE A 59 -7.83 2.47 -2.69
N TRP A 60 -6.84 1.95 -1.99
CA TRP A 60 -5.51 1.70 -2.52
C TRP A 60 -5.31 0.20 -2.76
N LEU A 61 -4.94 -0.17 -3.99
CA LEU A 61 -4.73 -1.55 -4.40
C LEU A 61 -3.62 -1.69 -5.45
N GLY A 62 -3.36 -2.92 -5.88
CA GLY A 62 -2.41 -3.25 -6.94
C GLY A 62 -1.30 -4.18 -6.47
N ASP A 63 -0.21 -4.23 -7.22
CA ASP A 63 0.99 -4.98 -6.86
C ASP A 63 1.89 -4.12 -5.95
N LEU A 64 1.66 -4.24 -4.64
CA LEU A 64 2.43 -3.48 -3.65
C LEU A 64 3.84 -4.03 -3.45
N ASN A 65 4.15 -5.23 -3.97
CA ASN A 65 5.46 -5.86 -3.94
C ASN A 65 6.15 -6.05 -2.56
N TYR A 66 5.45 -5.83 -1.45
CA TYR A 66 5.94 -6.21 -0.11
C TYR A 66 6.08 -7.73 -0.02
N ARG A 67 7.12 -8.19 0.69
CA ARG A 67 7.50 -9.60 0.76
C ARG A 67 7.34 -10.14 2.18
N ILE A 68 7.31 -11.47 2.29
CA ILE A 68 7.45 -12.15 3.58
C ILE A 68 8.92 -12.14 3.97
N ASN A 69 9.24 -11.62 5.15
CA ASN A 69 10.61 -11.50 5.65
C ASN A 69 11.07 -12.78 6.37
N LEU A 70 11.14 -13.88 5.61
CA LEU A 70 11.60 -15.21 6.04
C LEU A 70 12.44 -15.85 4.95
N SER A 71 13.23 -16.87 5.31
CA SER A 71 13.83 -17.75 4.31
C SER A 71 12.76 -18.55 3.55
N TYR A 72 13.12 -19.05 2.36
CA TYR A 72 12.24 -19.92 1.57
C TYR A 72 11.79 -21.14 2.36
N ASP A 73 12.72 -21.84 3.03
CA ASP A 73 12.42 -23.06 3.77
C ASP A 73 11.49 -22.83 4.96
N GLU A 74 11.68 -21.74 5.70
CA GLU A 74 10.79 -21.37 6.79
C GLU A 74 9.39 -21.01 6.28
N THR A 75 9.33 -20.24 5.19
CA THR A 75 8.07 -19.87 4.54
C THR A 75 7.30 -21.12 4.10
N GLN A 76 7.96 -22.06 3.43
CA GLN A 76 7.36 -23.33 3.00
C GLN A 76 6.86 -24.16 4.17
N LYS A 77 7.61 -24.21 5.28
CA LYS A 77 7.19 -24.92 6.51
C LYS A 77 5.91 -24.31 7.09
N LEU A 78 5.80 -22.99 7.16
CA LEU A 78 4.60 -22.30 7.67
C LEU A 78 3.40 -22.52 6.74
N ILE A 79 3.60 -22.39 5.42
CA ILE A 79 2.55 -22.67 4.42
C ILE A 79 2.05 -24.11 4.54
N SER A 80 2.95 -25.09 4.65
CA SER A 80 2.59 -26.52 4.78
C SER A 80 1.75 -26.80 6.02
N LYS A 81 2.00 -26.05 7.10
CA LYS A 81 1.24 -26.11 8.35
C LYS A 81 -0.04 -25.26 8.33
N ARG A 82 -0.28 -24.51 7.25
CA ARG A 82 -1.36 -23.51 7.13
C ARG A 82 -1.33 -22.47 8.26
N ASP A 83 -0.13 -22.14 8.73
CA ASP A 83 0.08 -21.17 9.80
C ASP A 83 0.13 -19.76 9.22
N TRP A 84 -1.04 -19.27 8.82
CA TRP A 84 -1.19 -17.97 8.17
C TRP A 84 -0.89 -16.81 9.12
N SER A 85 -1.21 -16.96 10.40
CA SER A 85 -0.96 -15.94 11.42
C SER A 85 0.54 -15.60 11.51
N ASN A 86 1.40 -16.62 11.58
CA ASN A 86 2.84 -16.41 11.60
C ASN A 86 3.37 -15.83 10.28
N LEU A 87 2.82 -16.21 9.12
CA LEU A 87 3.21 -15.61 7.83
C LEU A 87 2.88 -14.11 7.79
N VAL A 88 1.67 -13.74 8.20
CA VAL A 88 1.21 -12.34 8.24
C VAL A 88 2.05 -11.49 9.19
N GLU A 89 2.53 -12.04 10.31
CA GLU A 89 3.43 -11.31 11.21
C GLU A 89 4.80 -10.99 10.58
N LYS A 90 5.23 -11.79 9.61
CA LYS A 90 6.50 -11.60 8.88
C LYS A 90 6.33 -10.83 7.58
N ASP A 91 5.09 -10.53 7.17
CA ASP A 91 4.80 -9.69 6.02
C ASP A 91 5.30 -8.26 6.25
N GLN A 92 6.06 -7.74 5.28
CA GLN A 92 6.63 -6.40 5.37
C GLN A 92 5.54 -5.32 5.42
N LEU A 93 4.48 -5.41 4.59
CA LEU A 93 3.42 -4.40 4.57
C LEU A 93 2.73 -4.30 5.93
N MET A 94 2.35 -5.44 6.51
CA MET A 94 1.72 -5.50 7.82
C MET A 94 2.61 -4.90 8.92
N ARG A 95 3.92 -5.11 8.85
CA ARG A 95 4.88 -4.51 9.79
C ARG A 95 5.00 -3.00 9.61
N GLU A 96 4.99 -2.51 8.38
CA GLU A 96 5.08 -1.07 8.10
C GLU A 96 3.78 -0.33 8.46
N LEU A 97 2.62 -0.94 8.21
CA LEU A 97 1.31 -0.46 8.66
C LEU A 97 1.25 -0.34 10.19
N LYS A 98 1.66 -1.39 10.92
CA LYS A 98 1.69 -1.36 12.40
C LYS A 98 2.59 -0.26 12.97
N LYS A 99 3.56 0.22 12.20
CA LYS A 99 4.48 1.29 12.60
C LYS A 99 4.02 2.68 12.15
N GLY A 100 2.90 2.80 11.43
CA GLY A 100 2.39 4.07 10.91
C GLY A 100 3.37 4.74 9.96
N ARG A 101 3.99 3.97 9.06
CA ARG A 101 4.99 4.50 8.11
C ARG A 101 4.50 4.68 6.69
N VAL A 102 3.40 4.02 6.35
CA VAL A 102 2.80 3.97 5.03
C VAL A 102 1.31 3.74 5.19
N PHE A 103 0.52 4.28 4.24
CA PHE A 103 -0.93 4.11 4.19
C PHE A 103 -1.66 4.55 5.48
N ASP A 104 -1.22 5.66 6.09
CA ASP A 104 -1.89 6.22 7.25
C ASP A 104 -3.33 6.65 6.90
N GLY A 105 -4.30 6.28 7.74
CA GLY A 105 -5.72 6.53 7.54
C GLY A 105 -6.60 5.74 8.48
#